data_AF-A0A1I3HME2-F1
#
_entry.id   AF-A0A1I3HME2-F1
#
_cell.length_a   1.000
_cell.length_b   1.000
_cell.length_c   1.000
_cell.angle_alpha   90.00
_cell.angle_beta   90.00
_cell.angle_gamma   90.00
#
_symmetry.space_group_name_H-M   'P 1'
#
loop_
_entity.id
_entity.type
_entity.pdbx_description
1 polymer ?
#
loop_
_entity_poly.entity_id
_entity_poly.type
_entity_poly.pdbx_seq_one_letter_code
_entity_poly.pdbx_strand_id
1 'polypeptide(L)'
;MELFRLQLRTAQMLVEAQSVMSMRMLGMAGVLRPDADENMRMVTEKQTAFAQSGLAAIGALMAGKTPAQVYGMALTPIGRTTRANSKRLTRRKTAA
;
A
#
# COMPACT_ATOMS: atom_id res chain seq x y z
N MET A 1 29.19 0.58 -15.60
CA MET A 1 28.52 -0.68 -15.25
C MET A 1 27.37 -0.52 -14.24
N GLU A 2 27.48 0.37 -13.23
CA GLU A 2 26.41 0.58 -12.23
C GLU A 2 25.06 1.03 -12.82
N LEU A 3 25.07 1.98 -13.76
CA LEU A 3 23.83 2.45 -14.40
C LEU A 3 23.08 1.32 -15.13
N PHE A 4 23.80 0.44 -15.82
CA PHE A 4 23.21 -0.70 -16.52
C PHE A 4 22.59 -1.72 -15.54
N ARG A 5 23.26 -2.00 -14.42
CA ARG A 5 22.72 -2.85 -13.34
C ARG A 5 21.46 -2.25 -12.73
N LEU A 6 21.45 -0.93 -12.50
CA LEU A 6 20.27 -0.22 -12.01
C LEU A 6 19.11 -0.33 -13.01
N GLN A 7 19.36 -0.09 -14.30
CA GLN A 7 18.35 -0.21 -15.35
C GLN A 7 17.74 -1.61 -15.42
N LEU A 8 18.57 -2.66 -15.34
CA LEU A 8 18.08 -4.05 -15.30
C LEU A 8 17.21 -4.33 -14.07
N ARG A 9 17.62 -3.86 -12.88
CA ARG A 9 16.82 -4.00 -11.66
C ARG A 9 15.49 -3.25 -11.77
N THR A 10 15.49 -2.04 -12.34
CA THR A 10 14.27 -1.27 -12.59
C THR A 10 13.35 -2.00 -13.57
N ALA A 11 13.89 -2.53 -14.67
CA ALA A 11 13.11 -3.30 -15.64
C ALA A 11 12.49 -4.55 -15.01
N GLN A 12 13.25 -5.30 -14.18
CA GLN A 12 12.72 -6.44 -13.44
C GLN A 12 11.56 -6.01 -12.51
N MET A 13 11.74 -4.93 -11.76
CA MET A 13 10.72 -4.42 -10.84
C MET A 13 9.45 -3.96 -11.58
N LEU A 14 9.59 -3.38 -12.78
CA LEU A 14 8.46 -3.02 -13.65
C LEU A 14 7.69 -4.25 -14.13
N VAL A 15 8.39 -5.32 -14.54
CA VAL A 15 7.75 -6.58 -14.93
C VAL A 15 7.00 -7.20 -13.74
N GLU A 16 7.62 -7.25 -12.56
CA GLU A 16 6.99 -7.75 -11.34
C GLU A 16 5.74 -6.94 -10.96
N ALA A 17 5.83 -5.62 -11.04
CA ALA A 17 4.70 -4.72 -10.79
C ALA A 17 3.56 -4.95 -11.80
N GLN A 18 3.88 -5.11 -13.08
CA GLN A 18 2.89 -5.37 -14.13
C GLN A 18 2.20 -6.72 -13.91
N SER A 19 2.93 -7.78 -13.53
CA SER A 19 2.33 -9.07 -13.20
C SER A 19 1.37 -8.98 -12.02
N VAL A 20 1.71 -8.25 -10.96
CA VAL A 20 0.82 -8.03 -9.80
C VAL A 20 -0.46 -7.30 -10.22
N MET A 21 -0.34 -6.27 -11.05
CA MET A 21 -1.51 -5.54 -11.56
C MET A 21 -2.39 -6.42 -12.44
N SER A 22 -1.80 -7.19 -13.35
CA SER A 22 -2.54 -8.14 -14.19
C SER A 22 -3.28 -9.19 -13.37
N MET A 23 -2.66 -9.77 -12.33
CA MET A 23 -3.33 -10.71 -11.42
C MET A 23 -4.53 -10.06 -10.70
N ARG A 24 -4.40 -8.80 -10.27
CA ARG A 24 -5.50 -8.07 -9.62
C ARG A 24 -6.63 -7.77 -10.59
N MET A 25 -6.32 -7.38 -11.82
CA MET A 25 -7.31 -7.14 -12.89
C MET A 25 -8.05 -8.41 -13.25
N LEU A 26 -7.35 -9.53 -13.41
CA LEU A 26 -7.96 -10.84 -13.66
C LEU A 26 -8.84 -11.31 -12.50
N GLY A 27 -8.45 -11.01 -11.25
CA GLY A 27 -9.28 -11.28 -10.07
C GLY A 27 -10.55 -10.43 -10.03
N MET A 28 -10.48 -9.14 -10.40
CA MET A 28 -11.67 -8.27 -10.49
C MET A 28 -12.58 -8.64 -11.66
N ALA A 29 -12.03 -9.14 -12.76
CA ALA A 29 -12.78 -9.63 -13.92
C ALA A 29 -13.40 -11.03 -13.70
N GLY A 30 -13.15 -11.66 -12.55
CA GLY A 30 -13.67 -12.99 -12.20
C GLY A 30 -12.97 -14.16 -12.90
N VAL A 31 -11.85 -13.91 -13.61
CA VAL A 31 -11.08 -14.94 -14.34
C VAL A 31 -10.24 -15.79 -13.39
N LEU A 32 -9.61 -15.15 -12.41
CA LEU A 32 -8.98 -15.81 -11.28
C LEU A 32 -9.93 -15.71 -10.09
N ARG A 33 -9.95 -16.69 -9.18
CA ARG A 33 -10.60 -16.53 -7.87
C ARG A 33 -9.64 -15.74 -6.98
N PRO A 34 -9.79 -14.41 -6.79
CA PRO A 34 -9.08 -13.74 -5.71
C PRO A 34 -9.55 -14.36 -4.39
N ASP A 35 -8.73 -14.27 -3.34
CA ASP A 35 -9.27 -14.38 -1.97
C ASP A 35 -10.47 -13.44 -1.90
N ALA A 36 -11.68 -14.00 -1.74
CA ALA A 36 -12.95 -13.29 -1.97
C ALA A 36 -13.03 -11.97 -1.17
N ASP A 37 -12.35 -11.94 -0.02
CA ASP A 37 -12.34 -10.79 0.88
C ASP A 37 -11.08 -9.93 0.79
N GLU A 38 -9.98 -10.34 0.17
CA GLU A 38 -8.71 -9.57 0.25
C GLU A 38 -8.79 -8.25 -0.51
N ASN A 39 -9.44 -8.23 -1.69
CA ASN A 39 -9.63 -7.00 -2.45
C ASN A 39 -10.57 -6.03 -1.71
N MET A 40 -11.69 -6.54 -1.18
CA MET A 40 -12.63 -5.75 -0.39
C MET A 40 -11.95 -5.19 0.87
N ARG A 41 -11.28 -6.07 1.63
CA ARG A 41 -10.53 -5.70 2.83
C ARG A 41 -9.45 -4.67 2.55
N MET A 42 -8.72 -4.79 1.43
CA MET A 42 -7.69 -3.83 1.06
C MET A 42 -8.27 -2.45 0.71
N VAL A 43 -9.44 -2.38 0.06
CA VAL A 43 -10.14 -1.12 -0.20
C VAL A 43 -10.65 -0.50 1.11
N THR A 44 -11.28 -1.29 1.97
CA THR A 44 -11.75 -0.83 3.29
C THR A 44 -10.58 -0.33 4.15
N GLU A 45 -9.48 -1.09 4.23
CA GLU A 45 -8.25 -0.73 4.97
C GLU A 45 -7.69 0.61 4.48
N LYS A 46 -7.69 0.88 3.16
CA LYS A 46 -7.26 2.16 2.59
C LYS A 46 -8.21 3.29 2.98
N GLN A 47 -9.51 3.14 2.77
CA GLN A 47 -10.50 4.18 3.10
C GLN A 47 -10.44 4.57 4.57
N THR A 48 -10.39 3.59 5.48
CA THR A 48 -10.24 3.83 6.91
C THR A 48 -8.93 4.54 7.24
N ALA A 49 -7.80 4.13 6.64
CA ALA A 49 -6.51 4.78 6.88
C ALA A 49 -6.47 6.23 6.39
N PHE A 50 -7.10 6.53 5.24
CA PHE A 50 -7.22 7.90 4.74
C PHE A 50 -8.12 8.76 5.62
N ALA A 51 -9.25 8.24 6.10
CA ALA A 51 -10.11 8.98 7.03
C ALA A 51 -9.38 9.29 8.35
N GLN A 52 -8.67 8.30 8.93
CA GLN A 52 -7.86 8.48 10.13
C GLN A 52 -6.70 9.48 9.90
N SER A 53 -6.08 9.44 8.72
CA SER A 53 -5.05 10.40 8.31
C SER A 53 -5.59 11.82 8.28
N GLY A 54 -6.77 12.04 7.70
CA GLY A 54 -7.45 13.34 7.66
C GLY A 54 -7.78 13.87 9.06
N LEU A 55 -8.34 13.02 9.92
CA LEU A 55 -8.63 13.39 11.32
C LEU A 55 -7.35 13.73 12.10
N ALA A 56 -6.27 12.96 11.91
CA ALA A 56 -4.98 13.23 12.53
C ALA A 56 -4.37 14.56 12.04
N ALA A 57 -4.51 14.88 10.76
CA ALA A 57 -4.08 16.15 10.18
C ALA A 57 -4.87 17.34 10.75
N ILE A 58 -6.21 17.23 10.81
CA ILE A 58 -7.08 18.26 11.38
C ILE A 58 -6.76 18.47 12.86
N GLY A 59 -6.65 17.40 13.64
CA GLY A 59 -6.25 17.48 15.05
C GLY A 59 -4.88 18.13 15.25
N ALA A 60 -3.92 17.84 14.37
CA ALA A 60 -2.60 18.48 14.38
C ALA A 60 -2.68 19.99 14.14
N LEU A 61 -3.45 20.40 13.13
CA LEU A 61 -3.64 21.80 12.76
C LEU A 61 -4.30 22.57 13.90
N MET A 62 -5.37 22.03 14.48
CA MET A 62 -6.06 22.62 15.63
C MET A 62 -5.15 22.75 16.86
N ALA A 63 -4.18 21.85 17.02
CA ALA A 63 -3.18 21.90 18.08
C ALA A 63 -2.00 22.85 17.77
N GLY A 64 -2.07 23.65 16.71
CA GLY A 64 -1.03 24.63 16.34
C GLY A 64 0.28 23.99 15.90
N LYS A 65 0.26 22.74 15.42
CA LYS A 65 1.47 22.05 14.95
C LYS A 65 2.00 22.67 13.66
N THR A 66 3.31 22.56 13.45
CA THR A 66 3.93 23.02 12.19
C THR A 66 3.48 22.14 11.01
N PRO A 67 3.51 22.65 9.76
CA PRO A 67 3.12 21.86 8.59
C PRO A 67 3.84 20.50 8.47
N ALA A 68 5.13 20.45 8.79
CA ALA A 68 5.90 19.20 8.78
C ALA A 68 5.40 18.19 9.84
N GLN A 69 5.04 18.66 11.03
CA GLN A 69 4.47 17.82 12.09
C GLN A 69 3.06 17.33 11.73
N VAL A 70 2.22 18.21 11.17
CA VAL A 70 0.89 17.86 10.66
C VAL A 70 1.01 16.73 9.64
N TYR A 71 1.93 16.88 8.68
CA TYR A 71 2.18 15.88 7.66
C TYR A 71 2.66 14.55 8.27
N GLY A 72 3.62 14.59 9.20
CA GLY A 72 4.08 13.39 9.92
C GLY A 72 2.96 12.66 10.68
N MET A 73 2.07 13.40 11.34
CA MET A 73 0.93 12.81 12.05
C MET A 73 -0.10 12.22 11.06
N ALA A 74 -0.38 12.92 9.96
CA ALA A 74 -1.24 12.43 8.88
C ALA A 74 -0.72 11.13 8.26
N LEU A 75 0.60 10.95 8.14
CA LEU A 75 1.19 9.74 7.58
C LEU A 75 1.14 8.52 8.51
N THR A 76 0.98 8.71 9.82
CA THR A 76 1.08 7.62 10.81
C THR A 76 0.05 6.49 10.56
N PRO A 77 -1.25 6.77 10.32
CA PRO A 77 -2.23 5.73 10.00
C PRO A 77 -1.91 4.98 8.70
N ILE A 78 -1.47 5.71 7.66
CA ILE A 78 -1.11 5.13 6.35
C ILE A 78 0.07 4.16 6.49
N GLY A 79 1.10 4.56 7.24
CA GLY A 79 2.28 3.73 7.50
C GLY A 79 1.94 2.45 8.27
N ARG A 80 1.06 2.53 9.28
CA ARG A 80 0.60 1.37 10.07
C ARG A 80 -0.12 0.35 9.18
N THR A 81 -1.06 0.81 8.36
CA THR A 81 -1.84 -0.06 7.46
C THR A 81 -0.95 -0.68 6.37
N THR A 82 -0.05 0.09 5.77
CA THR A 82 0.92 -0.42 4.79
C THR A 82 1.82 -1.50 5.38
N ARG A 83 2.32 -1.31 6.61
CA ARG A 83 3.16 -2.31 7.29
C ARG A 83 2.38 -3.59 7.59
N ALA A 84 1.13 -3.48 8.01
CA ALA A 84 0.25 -4.63 8.23
C ALA A 84 -0.02 -5.40 6.92
N ASN A 85 -0.30 -4.67 5.82
CA ASN A 85 -0.50 -5.25 4.50
C ASN A 85 0.75 -5.99 4.00
N SER A 86 1.92 -5.34 4.06
CA SER A 86 3.20 -5.94 3.69
C SER A 86 3.50 -7.21 4.48
N LYS A 87 3.36 -7.17 5.82
CA LYS A 87 3.57 -8.35 6.69
C LYS A 87 2.65 -9.51 6.31
N ARG A 88 1.39 -9.23 5.94
CA ARG A 88 0.41 -10.24 5.53
C ARG A 88 0.75 -10.86 4.18
N LEU A 89 1.20 -10.04 3.22
CA LEU A 89 1.64 -10.52 1.91
C LEU A 89 2.91 -11.37 1.99
N THR A 90 3.90 -10.95 2.79
CA THR A 90 5.14 -11.72 2.98
C THR A 90 4.88 -13.05 3.69
N ARG A 91 4.00 -13.09 4.70
CA ARG A 91 3.61 -14.35 5.37
C ARG A 91 2.94 -15.34 4.42
N ARG A 92 2.15 -14.85 3.46
CA ARG A 92 1.54 -15.70 2.44
C ARG A 92 2.56 -16.24 1.44
N LYS A 93 3.56 -15.44 1.04
CA LYS A 93 4.66 -15.90 0.17
C LYS A 93 5.49 -17.03 0.78
N THR A 94 5.61 -17.11 2.11
CA THR A 94 6.35 -18.20 2.79
C THR A 94 5.52 -19.44 3.08
N ALA A 95 4.19 -19.39 2.86
CA ALA A 95 3.27 -20.50 3.11
C ALA A 95 2.79 -21.18 1.83
N ALA A 96 3.25 -20.71 0.66
CA ALA A 96 3.04 -21.27 -0.67
C ALA A 96 4.37 -21.81 -1.19
#